data_AF-A0A2P8VVT5-F1
#
_entry.id   AF-A0A2P8VVT5-F1
#
_cell.length_a   1.000
_cell.length_b   1.000
_cell.length_c   1.000
_cell.angle_alpha   90.00
_cell.angle_beta   90.00
_cell.angle_gamma   90.00
#
_symmetry.space_group_name_H-M   'P 1'
#
loop_
_entity.id
_entity.type
_entity.pdbx_description
1 polymer ?
#
loop_
_entity_poly.entity_id
_entity_poly.type
_entity_poly.pdbx_seq_one_letter_code
_entity_poly.pdbx_strand_id
1 'polypeptide(L)'
;MAEQGAPQSSLIFRNRIIDKKQLKKLIAWSFTQHGTARTSQMADRIKELGFKYATRAGVSISVEDLQVPQEKKGMLAAAEEDIRVTEERYTRGEITEVERLTKVIDTWNDTSE
;
A
#
# COMPACT_ATOMS: atom_id res chain seq x y z
N MET A 1 -34.36 -50.06 -3.92
CA MET A 1 -32.96 -50.21 -3.45
C MET A 1 -32.23 -48.94 -3.81
N ALA A 2 -31.70 -48.27 -2.80
CA ALA A 2 -31.07 -46.97 -2.89
C ALA A 2 -29.58 -47.12 -3.18
N GLU A 3 -29.07 -46.35 -4.14
CA GLU A 3 -27.69 -45.88 -4.12
C GLU A 3 -27.73 -44.36 -4.30
N GLN A 4 -27.73 -43.67 -3.17
CA GLN A 4 -27.55 -42.22 -3.11
C GLN A 4 -26.08 -41.92 -3.38
N GLY A 5 -25.78 -41.34 -4.54
CA GLY A 5 -24.49 -40.76 -4.83
C GLY A 5 -24.19 -39.63 -3.83
N ALA A 6 -23.02 -39.70 -3.20
CA ALA A 6 -22.52 -38.67 -2.29
C ALA A 6 -22.62 -37.26 -2.93
N PRO A 7 -23.01 -36.22 -2.18
CA PRO A 7 -23.05 -34.87 -2.71
C PRO A 7 -21.62 -34.45 -3.07
N GLN A 8 -21.35 -34.23 -4.36
CA GLN A 8 -20.09 -33.67 -4.81
C GLN A 8 -19.90 -32.31 -4.13
N SER A 9 -18.96 -32.24 -3.19
CA SER A 9 -18.59 -30.99 -2.55
C SER A 9 -18.06 -30.05 -3.62
N SER A 10 -18.82 -29.00 -3.94
CA SER A 10 -18.39 -27.98 -4.88
C SER A 10 -17.15 -27.28 -4.31
N LEU A 11 -15.96 -27.67 -4.75
CA LEU A 11 -14.71 -27.02 -4.38
C LEU A 11 -14.70 -25.61 -4.98
N ILE A 12 -14.89 -24.60 -4.14
CA ILE A 12 -14.88 -23.20 -4.57
C ILE A 12 -13.42 -22.78 -4.79
N PHE A 13 -13.05 -22.64 -6.06
CA PHE A 13 -11.72 -22.16 -6.46
C PHE A 13 -11.70 -20.63 -6.60
N ARG A 14 -10.64 -19.99 -6.11
CA ARG A 14 -10.45 -18.52 -6.20
C ARG A 14 -9.10 -18.21 -6.83
N ASN A 15 -9.10 -17.77 -8.09
CA ASN A 15 -7.89 -17.38 -8.82
C ASN A 15 -7.64 -15.88 -8.75
N ARG A 16 -7.08 -15.39 -7.62
CA ARG A 16 -6.68 -13.99 -7.45
C ARG A 16 -5.46 -13.87 -6.54
N ILE A 17 -4.70 -12.80 -6.70
CA ILE A 17 -3.67 -12.41 -5.73
C ILE A 17 -4.36 -12.07 -4.40
N ILE A 18 -3.86 -12.66 -3.32
CA ILE A 18 -4.40 -12.47 -1.98
C ILE A 18 -3.59 -11.39 -1.28
N ASP A 19 -4.08 -10.16 -1.34
CA ASP A 19 -3.59 -9.06 -0.51
C ASP A 19 -4.20 -9.13 0.92
N LYS A 20 -3.81 -8.20 1.79
CA LYS A 20 -4.33 -8.08 3.16
C LYS A 20 -5.87 -7.94 3.21
N LYS A 21 -6.48 -7.20 2.27
CA LYS A 21 -7.93 -6.99 2.20
C LYS A 21 -8.65 -8.27 1.75
N GLN A 22 -8.11 -8.96 0.76
CA GLN A 22 -8.63 -10.21 0.23
C GLN A 22 -8.50 -11.35 1.23
N LEU A 23 -7.42 -11.40 2.01
CA LEU A 23 -7.26 -12.35 3.11
C LEU A 23 -8.35 -12.17 4.18
N LYS A 24 -8.65 -10.93 4.57
CA LYS A 24 -9.76 -10.63 5.50
C LYS A 24 -11.10 -11.13 4.95
N LYS A 25 -11.39 -10.88 3.67
CA LYS A 25 -12.62 -11.37 3.02
C LYS A 25 -12.68 -12.90 2.98
N LEU A 26 -11.55 -13.58 2.79
CA LEU A 26 -11.48 -15.04 2.80
C LEU A 26 -11.81 -15.61 4.18
N ILE A 27 -11.23 -15.03 5.25
CA ILE A 27 -11.50 -15.44 6.62
C ILE A 27 -12.96 -15.18 6.98
N ALA A 28 -13.50 -14.01 6.64
CA ALA A 28 -14.91 -13.67 6.86
C ALA A 28 -15.85 -14.64 6.13
N TRP A 29 -15.54 -14.96 4.87
CA TRP A 29 -16.31 -15.94 4.11
C TRP A 29 -16.30 -17.32 4.79
N SER A 30 -15.13 -17.82 5.19
CA SER A 30 -15.03 -19.10 5.92
C SER A 30 -15.83 -19.08 7.22
N PHE A 31 -15.80 -17.96 7.94
CA PHE A 31 -16.56 -17.80 9.17
C PHE A 31 -18.06 -17.90 8.92
N THR A 32 -18.58 -17.23 7.89
CA THR A 32 -20.01 -17.27 7.54
C THR A 32 -20.48 -18.64 7.05
N GLN A 33 -19.63 -19.39 6.33
CA GLN A 33 -20.04 -20.66 5.71
C GLN A 33 -19.78 -21.89 6.58
N HIS A 34 -18.74 -21.85 7.42
CA HIS A 34 -18.24 -23.03 8.14
C HIS A 34 -18.09 -22.81 9.66
N GLY A 35 -18.36 -21.61 10.16
CA GLY A 35 -18.28 -21.27 11.58
C GLY A 35 -16.85 -21.15 12.14
N THR A 36 -16.76 -20.95 13.45
CA THR A 36 -15.52 -20.57 14.14
C THR A 36 -14.44 -21.65 14.08
N ALA A 37 -14.77 -22.90 14.43
CA ALA A 37 -13.77 -23.97 14.57
C ALA A 37 -13.05 -24.28 13.24
N ARG A 38 -13.79 -24.39 12.14
CA ARG A 38 -13.23 -24.63 10.79
C ARG A 38 -12.42 -23.44 10.30
N THR A 39 -12.88 -22.22 10.59
CA THR A 39 -12.17 -20.99 10.21
C THR A 39 -10.86 -20.83 10.95
N SER A 40 -10.81 -21.19 12.24
CA SER A 40 -9.57 -21.19 13.02
C SER A 40 -8.53 -22.14 12.44
N GLN A 41 -8.94 -23.38 12.13
CA GLN A 41 -8.06 -24.37 11.48
C GLN A 41 -7.56 -23.89 10.12
N MET A 42 -8.41 -23.22 9.33
CA MET A 42 -8.01 -22.64 8.05
C MET A 42 -6.99 -21.51 8.25
N ALA A 43 -7.20 -20.63 9.23
CA ALA A 43 -6.30 -19.52 9.52
C ALA A 43 -4.91 -20.01 9.95
N ASP A 44 -4.83 -21.06 10.77
CA ASP A 44 -3.55 -21.67 11.15
C ASP A 44 -2.80 -22.26 9.95
N ARG A 45 -3.49 -22.94 9.04
CA ARG A 45 -2.89 -23.44 7.80
C ARG A 45 -2.38 -22.32 6.89
N ILE A 46 -3.15 -21.23 6.76
CA ILE A 46 -2.71 -20.06 5.99
C ILE A 46 -1.48 -19.41 6.63
N LYS A 47 -1.42 -19.34 7.96
CA LYS A 47 -0.26 -18.83 8.70
C LYS A 47 0.99 -19.65 8.41
N GLU A 48 0.92 -20.97 8.54
CA GLU A 48 2.04 -21.88 8.25
C GLU A 48 2.51 -21.76 6.79
N LEU A 49 1.56 -21.73 5.86
CA LEU A 49 1.83 -21.53 4.43
C LEU A 49 2.53 -20.19 4.19
N GLY A 50 1.99 -19.12 4.78
CA GLY A 50 2.51 -17.77 4.68
C GLY A 50 3.94 -17.68 5.18
N PHE A 51 4.25 -18.20 6.37
CA PHE A 51 5.61 -18.19 6.90
C PHE A 51 6.58 -19.00 6.02
N LYS A 52 6.18 -20.20 5.58
CA LYS A 52 7.02 -21.04 4.71
C LYS A 52 7.39 -20.33 3.41
N TYR A 53 6.42 -19.71 2.74
CA TYR A 53 6.67 -19.04 1.46
C TYR A 53 7.27 -17.65 1.63
N ALA A 54 7.00 -16.93 2.72
CA ALA A 54 7.68 -15.67 3.03
C ALA A 54 9.18 -15.87 3.21
N THR A 55 9.60 -16.90 3.96
CA THR A 55 11.03 -17.23 4.10
C THR A 55 11.66 -17.62 2.76
N ARG A 56 10.94 -18.39 1.93
CA ARG A 56 11.43 -18.79 0.59
C ARG A 56 11.47 -17.65 -0.42
N ALA A 57 10.58 -16.67 -0.29
CA ALA A 57 10.56 -15.49 -1.15
C ALA A 57 11.81 -14.63 -0.96
N GLY A 58 12.50 -14.75 0.18
CA GLY A 58 13.78 -14.09 0.40
C GLY A 58 13.67 -12.57 0.29
N VAL A 59 12.52 -12.00 0.65
CA VAL A 59 12.29 -10.56 0.56
C VAL A 59 13.23 -9.87 1.53
N SER A 60 14.21 -9.17 0.98
CA SER A 60 15.17 -8.35 1.68
C SER A 60 15.07 -6.91 1.17
N ILE A 61 15.71 -5.99 1.88
CA ILE A 61 15.90 -4.62 1.43
C ILE A 61 17.40 -4.38 1.24
N SER A 62 17.78 -3.91 0.05
CA SER A 62 19.14 -3.50 -0.28
C SER A 62 19.16 -2.05 -0.76
N VAL A 63 20.36 -1.45 -0.81
CA VAL A 63 20.53 -0.07 -1.31
C VAL A 63 20.12 0.02 -2.78
N GLU A 64 20.29 -1.05 -3.54
CA GLU A 64 19.90 -1.14 -4.96
C GLU A 64 18.37 -1.12 -5.16
N ASP A 65 17.59 -1.50 -4.15
CA ASP A 65 16.12 -1.41 -4.19
C ASP A 65 15.63 0.04 -4.03
N LEU A 66 16.48 0.93 -3.52
CA LEU A 66 16.18 2.35 -3.28
C LEU A 66 16.52 3.19 -4.51
N GLN A 67 15.72 3.06 -5.56
CA GLN A 67 15.90 3.84 -6.78
C GLN A 67 15.45 5.30 -6.56
N VAL A 68 16.37 6.24 -6.79
CA VAL A 68 16.05 7.67 -6.78
C VAL A 68 15.43 8.06 -8.13
N PRO A 69 14.20 8.61 -8.16
CA PRO A 69 13.59 9.07 -9.40
C PRO A 69 14.44 10.14 -10.08
N GLN A 70 14.60 10.04 -11.40
CA GLN A 70 15.37 11.02 -12.18
C GLN A 70 14.74 12.42 -12.15
N GLU A 71 13.41 12.46 -12.09
CA GLU A 71 12.61 13.69 -12.03
C GLU A 71 12.84 14.50 -10.76
N LYS A 72 13.31 13.86 -9.68
CA LYS A 72 13.53 14.50 -8.37
C LYS A 72 14.38 15.77 -8.47
N LYS A 73 15.45 15.75 -9.26
CA LYS A 73 16.32 16.93 -9.43
C LYS A 73 15.61 18.09 -10.11
N GLY A 74 14.78 17.79 -11.11
CA GLY A 74 14.00 18.81 -11.82
C GLY A 74 12.92 19.42 -10.94
N MET A 75 12.22 18.57 -10.17
CA MET A 75 11.20 19.03 -9.22
C MET A 75 11.78 19.92 -8.13
N LEU A 76 12.94 19.54 -7.55
CA LEU A 76 13.62 20.38 -6.56
C LEU A 76 14.07 21.73 -7.15
N ALA A 77 14.63 21.73 -8.37
CA ALA A 77 15.04 22.97 -9.02
C ALA A 77 13.86 23.91 -9.30
N ALA A 78 12.69 23.36 -9.70
CA ALA A 78 11.49 24.14 -9.91
C ALA A 78 10.95 24.72 -8.58
N ALA A 79 10.93 23.92 -7.52
CA ALA A 79 10.51 24.36 -6.19
C ALA A 79 11.43 25.47 -5.62
N GLU A 80 12.74 25.32 -5.78
CA GLU A 80 13.72 26.33 -5.37
C GLU A 80 13.54 27.65 -6.14
N GLU A 81 13.24 27.58 -7.44
CA GLU A 81 12.93 28.75 -8.25
C GLU A 81 11.65 29.46 -7.79
N ASP A 82 10.58 28.71 -7.50
CA ASP A 82 9.32 29.27 -6.99
C ASP A 82 9.49 29.94 -5.62
N ILE A 83 10.30 29.34 -4.74
CA ILE A 83 10.66 29.94 -3.45
C ILE A 83 11.46 31.22 -3.68
N ARG A 84 12.43 31.22 -4.60
CA ARG A 84 13.21 32.43 -4.94
C ARG A 84 12.32 33.56 -5.42
N VAL A 85 11.38 33.29 -6.33
CA VAL A 85 10.41 34.27 -6.80
C VAL A 85 9.56 34.81 -5.65
N THR A 86 9.15 33.94 -4.72
CA THR A 86 8.39 34.35 -3.53
C THR A 86 9.22 35.28 -2.62
N GLU A 87 10.51 35.01 -2.43
CA GLU A 87 11.40 35.88 -1.66
C GLU A 87 11.65 37.23 -2.33
N GLU A 88 11.76 37.27 -3.65
CA GLU A 88 11.87 38.52 -4.39
C GLU A 88 10.61 39.39 -4.21
N ARG A 89 9.41 38.78 -4.29
CA ARG A 89 8.14 39.47 -4.04
C ARG A 89 8.07 40.03 -2.62
N TYR A 90 8.55 39.27 -1.63
CA TYR A 90 8.63 39.72 -0.25
C TYR A 90 9.60 40.91 -0.11
N THR A 91 10.79 40.83 -0.72
CA THR A 91 11.80 41.90 -0.70
C THR A 91 11.30 43.18 -1.37
N ARG A 92 10.49 43.07 -2.42
CA ARG A 92 9.81 44.21 -3.08
C ARG A 92 8.62 44.75 -2.27
N GLY A 93 8.24 44.13 -1.16
CA GLY A 93 7.09 44.51 -0.33
C GLY A 93 5.74 44.18 -0.94
N GLU A 94 5.69 43.26 -1.92
CA GLU A 94 4.45 42.87 -2.62
C GLU A 94 3.61 41.88 -1.82
N ILE A 95 4.23 41.14 -0.89
CA ILE A 95 3.58 40.14 -0.04
C ILE A 95 4.01 40.32 1.42
N THR A 96 3.17 39.85 2.34
CA THR A 96 3.47 39.83 3.77
C THR A 96 4.31 38.61 4.17
N GLU A 97 4.94 38.67 5.36
CA GLU A 97 5.71 37.54 5.89
C GLU A 97 4.87 36.28 6.08
N VAL A 98 3.60 36.43 6.46
CA VAL A 98 2.67 35.29 6.64
C VAL A 98 2.37 34.63 5.29
N GLU A 99 2.09 35.41 4.25
CA GLU A 99 1.85 34.90 2.90
C GLU A 99 3.08 34.23 2.30
N ARG A 100 4.28 34.79 2.54
CA ARG A 100 5.56 34.17 2.17
C ARG A 100 5.71 32.79 2.81
N LEU A 101 5.48 32.68 4.12
CA LEU A 101 5.59 31.41 4.84
C LEU A 101 4.59 30.37 4.33
N THR A 102 3.33 30.75 4.15
CA THR A 102 2.31 29.85 3.58
C THR A 102 2.72 29.38 2.19
N LYS A 103 3.16 30.29 1.32
CA LYS A 103 3.56 29.95 -0.05
C LYS A 103 4.76 28.98 -0.09
N VAL A 104 5.76 29.18 0.77
CA VAL A 104 6.91 28.27 0.89
C VAL A 104 6.49 26.89 1.38
N ILE A 105 5.59 26.82 2.36
CA ILE A 105 5.06 25.54 2.87
C ILE A 105 4.30 24.81 1.76
N ASP A 106 3.45 25.51 1.02
CA ASP A 106 2.68 24.94 -0.08
C ASP A 106 3.61 24.39 -1.18
N THR A 107 4.63 25.16 -1.60
CA THR A 107 5.61 24.70 -2.60
C THR A 107 6.35 23.43 -2.14
N TRP A 108 6.73 23.31 -0.86
CA TRP A 108 7.38 22.10 -0.36
C TRP A 108 6.42 20.90 -0.24
N ASN A 109 5.15 21.15 0.11
CA ASN A 109 4.13 20.10 0.13
C ASN A 109 3.87 19.56 -1.28
N ASP A 110 3.65 20.45 -2.25
CA ASP A 110 3.40 20.10 -3.66
C ASP A 110 4.58 19.33 -4.28
N THR A 111 5.81 19.62 -3.86
CA THR A 111 7.02 18.93 -4.34
C THR A 111 7.26 17.57 -3.66
N SER A 112 6.64 17.33 -2.50
CA SER A 112 6.80 16.10 -1.72
C SER A 112 5.78 15.01 -2.06
N GLU A 113 4.61 15.39 -2.59
CA GLU A 113 3.60 14.46 -3.12
C GLU A 113 4.00 13.88 -4.49
#